data_AF-A0A9X8M5C3-F1
#
_entry.id   AF-A0A9X8M5C3-F1
#
_cell.length_a   1.000
_cell.length_b   1.000
_cell.length_c   1.000
_cell.angle_alpha   90.00
_cell.angle_beta   90.00
_cell.angle_gamma   90.00
#
_symmetry.space_group_name_H-M   'P 1'
#
loop_
_entity.id
_entity.type
_entity.pdbx_description
1 polymer ?
#
loop_
_entity_poly.entity_id
_entity_poly.type
_entity_poly.pdbx_seq_one_letter_code
_entity_poly.pdbx_strand_id
1 'polypeptide(L)'
;MNVLIENQKSNCFFDSFFQNHPIENDVFVIEANEKYFFFEHDTVIDMIKGFSQKDQVYIKRQLLFYNYLNQDLRICLIQIASDYIRRLVGNHKKMECKILPLHTIIHCN
;
A
#
# COMPACT_ATOMS: atom_id res chain seq x y z
N MET A 1 -19.83 -15.98 14.25
CA MET A 1 -18.72 -15.82 15.21
C MET A 1 -17.45 -16.46 14.61
N ASN A 2 -16.86 -15.86 13.58
CA ASN A 2 -15.63 -16.37 12.91
C ASN A 2 -14.67 -15.24 12.44
N VAL A 3 -15.13 -13.99 12.38
CA VAL A 3 -14.36 -12.84 11.87
C VAL A 3 -13.08 -12.58 12.68
N LEU A 4 -13.10 -12.79 14.00
CA LEU A 4 -11.95 -12.56 14.87
C LEU A 4 -10.79 -13.53 14.61
N ILE A 5 -11.07 -14.80 14.29
CA ILE A 5 -10.05 -15.83 14.06
C ILE A 5 -9.38 -15.61 12.70
N GLU A 6 -10.15 -15.20 11.69
CA GLU A 6 -9.61 -14.91 10.37
C GLU A 6 -8.78 -13.62 10.36
N ASN A 7 -9.18 -12.59 11.12
CA ASN A 7 -8.40 -11.36 11.28
C ASN A 7 -7.04 -11.61 11.94
N GLN A 8 -6.97 -12.46 12.98
CA GLN A 8 -5.69 -12.84 13.60
C GLN A 8 -4.77 -13.60 12.62
N LYS A 9 -5.32 -14.52 11.83
CA LYS A 9 -4.54 -15.23 10.80
C LYS A 9 -4.07 -14.33 9.66
N SER A 10 -4.85 -13.31 9.31
CA SER A 10 -4.52 -12.38 8.23
C SER A 10 -3.37 -11.45 8.63
N ASN A 11 -3.38 -10.93 9.87
CA ASN A 11 -2.26 -10.15 10.40
C ASN A 11 -0.96 -10.97 10.43
N CYS A 12 -1.05 -12.24 10.85
CA CYS A 12 0.07 -13.17 10.86
C CYS A 12 0.68 -13.39 9.46
N PHE A 13 -0.13 -13.34 8.40
CA PHE A 13 0.38 -13.47 7.03
C PHE A 13 1.29 -12.30 6.63
N PHE A 14 0.85 -11.05 6.83
CA PHE A 14 1.64 -9.89 6.37
C PHE A 14 2.96 -9.78 7.12
N ASP A 15 2.95 -9.98 8.44
CA ASP A 15 4.17 -9.97 9.25
C ASP A 15 5.16 -11.03 8.77
N SER A 16 4.69 -12.28 8.60
CA SER A 16 5.54 -13.38 8.12
C SER A 16 6.02 -13.15 6.69
N PHE A 17 5.17 -12.57 5.83
CA PHE A 17 5.51 -12.34 4.42
C PHE A 17 6.63 -11.31 4.28
N PHE A 18 6.52 -10.15 4.92
CA PHE A 18 7.54 -9.10 4.83
C PHE A 18 8.81 -9.40 5.63
N GLN A 19 8.75 -10.26 6.65
CA GLN A 19 9.97 -10.81 7.27
C GLN A 19 10.79 -11.67 6.30
N ASN A 20 10.13 -12.44 5.43
CA ASN A 20 10.79 -13.30 4.45
C ASN A 20 11.17 -12.57 3.16
N HIS A 21 10.52 -11.44 2.88
CA HIS A 21 10.73 -10.62 1.68
C HIS A 21 10.93 -9.17 2.15
N PRO A 22 12.09 -8.87 2.78
CA PRO A 22 12.34 -7.56 3.35
C PRO A 22 12.34 -6.50 2.25
N ILE A 23 11.70 -5.38 2.55
CA ILE A 23 11.63 -4.22 1.67
C ILE A 23 12.38 -3.10 2.37
N GLU A 24 13.23 -2.38 1.63
CA GLU A 24 13.87 -1.19 2.16
C GLU A 24 12.82 -0.12 2.45
N ASN A 25 12.81 0.40 3.68
CA ASN A 25 11.88 1.45 4.06
C ASN A 25 12.32 2.79 3.44
N ASP A 26 11.81 3.07 2.26
CA ASP A 26 11.94 4.36 1.58
C ASP A 26 10.63 5.16 1.65
N VAL A 27 10.71 6.47 1.41
CA VAL A 27 9.55 7.36 1.37
C VAL A 27 9.17 7.60 -0.10
N PHE A 28 7.87 7.59 -0.38
CA PHE A 28 7.33 7.99 -1.67
C PHE A 28 6.15 8.94 -1.49
N VAL A 29 5.84 9.69 -2.54
CA VAL A 29 4.78 10.68 -2.48
C VAL A 29 3.73 10.41 -3.52
N ILE A 30 2.48 10.46 -3.07
CA ILE A 30 1.31 10.41 -3.92
C ILE A 30 0.73 11.81 -4.02
N GLU A 31 0.69 12.36 -5.22
CA GLU A 31 -0.07 13.57 -5.52
C GLU A 31 -1.49 13.18 -5.97
N ALA A 32 -2.50 13.74 -5.32
CA ALA A 32 -3.90 13.55 -5.67
C ALA A 32 -4.72 14.79 -5.29
N ASN A 33 -5.52 15.31 -6.23
CA ASN A 33 -6.34 16.53 -6.05
C ASN A 33 -5.53 17.74 -5.54
N GLU A 34 -4.37 18.02 -6.14
CA GLU A 34 -3.47 19.13 -5.74
C GLU A 34 -2.99 19.02 -4.27
N LYS A 35 -3.11 17.83 -3.66
CA LYS A 35 -2.60 17.51 -2.33
C LYS A 35 -1.51 16.45 -2.45
N TYR A 36 -0.51 16.55 -1.57
CA TYR A 36 0.60 15.61 -1.48
C TYR A 36 0.44 14.73 -0.24
N PHE A 37 0.58 13.42 -0.42
CA PHE A 37 0.50 12.41 0.62
C PHE A 37 1.83 11.66 0.67
N PHE A 38 2.51 11.74 1.81
CA PHE A 38 3.81 11.10 2.03
C PHE A 38 3.59 9.74 2.70
N PHE A 39 4.23 8.72 2.18
CA PHE A 39 4.15 7.35 2.71
C PHE A 39 5.53 6.74 2.84
N GLU A 40 5.76 6.08 3.96
CA GLU A 40 6.82 5.10 4.15
C GLU A 40 6.29 3.70 3.80
N HIS A 41 7.14 2.82 3.27
CA HIS A 41 6.74 1.45 2.97
C HIS A 41 6.22 0.72 4.20
N ASP A 42 6.88 0.88 5.36
CA ASP A 42 6.45 0.27 6.62
C ASP A 42 5.07 0.80 7.06
N THR A 43 4.81 2.09 6.87
CA THR A 43 3.50 2.70 7.15
C THR A 43 2.41 2.07 6.27
N VAL A 44 2.69 1.79 5.00
CA VAL A 44 1.73 1.10 4.12
C VAL A 44 1.48 -0.33 4.59
N ILE A 45 2.52 -1.05 5.01
CA ILE A 45 2.39 -2.42 5.55
C ILE A 45 1.49 -2.44 6.78
N ASP A 46 1.68 -1.50 7.71
CA ASP A 46 0.83 -1.40 8.89
C ASP A 46 -0.60 -0.95 8.56
N MET A 47 -0.76 -0.04 7.59
CA MET A 47 -2.07 0.38 7.09
C MET A 47 -2.87 -0.80 6.55
N ILE A 48 -2.25 -1.73 5.80
CA ILE A 48 -2.91 -2.93 5.24
C ILE A 48 -3.53 -3.79 6.35
N LYS A 49 -2.89 -3.91 7.51
CA LYS A 49 -3.40 -4.67 8.66
C LYS A 49 -4.70 -4.09 9.22
N GLY A 50 -4.94 -2.78 9.01
CA GLY A 50 -6.16 -2.08 9.41
C GLY A 50 -7.31 -2.17 8.39
N PHE A 51 -7.09 -2.73 7.20
CA PHE A 51 -8.12 -2.80 6.16
C PHE A 51 -9.18 -3.86 6.43
N SER A 52 -10.30 -3.79 5.68
CA SER A 52 -11.33 -4.82 5.74
C SER A 52 -10.76 -6.19 5.35
N GLN A 53 -11.30 -7.27 5.92
CA GLN A 53 -10.83 -8.63 5.60
C GLN A 53 -10.87 -8.94 4.10
N LYS A 54 -11.89 -8.43 3.39
CA LYS A 54 -12.01 -8.58 1.94
C LYS A 54 -10.85 -7.88 1.20
N ASP A 55 -10.50 -6.66 1.60
CA ASP A 55 -9.37 -5.94 1.02
C ASP A 55 -8.04 -6.63 1.37
N GLN A 56 -7.87 -7.13 2.60
CA GLN A 56 -6.68 -7.87 3.00
C GLN A 56 -6.49 -9.14 2.16
N VAL A 57 -7.56 -9.90 1.88
CA VAL A 57 -7.50 -11.07 1.00
C VAL A 57 -7.11 -10.68 -0.43
N TYR A 58 -7.64 -9.56 -0.94
CA TYR A 58 -7.26 -9.05 -2.26
C TYR A 58 -5.77 -8.66 -2.30
N ILE A 59 -5.29 -7.93 -1.31
CA ILE A 59 -3.90 -7.49 -1.20
C ILE A 59 -2.95 -8.67 -1.04
N LYS A 60 -3.32 -9.67 -0.23
CA LYS A 60 -2.57 -10.92 -0.11
C LYS A 60 -2.36 -11.59 -1.47
N ARG A 61 -3.40 -11.64 -2.32
CA ARG A 61 -3.28 -12.21 -3.68
C ARG A 61 -2.35 -11.38 -4.56
N GLN A 62 -2.41 -10.05 -4.48
CA GLN A 62 -1.51 -9.15 -5.20
C GLN A 62 -0.05 -9.39 -4.79
N LEU A 63 0.25 -9.38 -3.49
CA LEU A 63 1.61 -9.61 -2.98
C LEU A 63 2.18 -10.97 -3.41
N LEU A 64 1.38 -12.03 -3.29
CA LEU A 64 1.81 -13.37 -3.72
C LEU A 64 2.08 -13.42 -5.24
N PHE A 65 1.27 -12.73 -6.04
CA PHE A 65 1.44 -12.66 -7.48
C PHE A 65 2.71 -11.90 -7.88
N TYR A 66 2.94 -10.73 -7.29
CA TYR A 66 4.17 -9.96 -7.49
C TYR A 66 5.41 -10.78 -7.11
N ASN A 67 5.37 -11.44 -5.95
CA ASN A 67 6.47 -12.29 -5.50
C ASN A 67 6.72 -13.47 -6.45
N TYR A 68 5.66 -14.15 -6.88
CA TYR A 68 5.76 -15.27 -7.83
C TYR A 68 6.41 -14.84 -9.15
N LEU A 69 6.15 -13.62 -9.61
CA LEU A 69 6.75 -13.05 -10.81
C LEU A 69 8.13 -12.42 -10.56
N ASN A 70 8.68 -12.49 -9.34
CA ASN A 70 9.89 -11.78 -8.92
C ASN A 70 9.83 -10.26 -9.24
N GLN A 71 8.64 -9.68 -9.16
CA GLN A 71 8.42 -8.25 -9.33
C GLN A 71 8.72 -7.50 -8.03
N ASP A 72 9.06 -6.22 -8.17
CA ASP A 72 9.36 -5.35 -7.04
C ASP A 72 8.10 -5.13 -6.17
N LEU A 73 8.14 -5.62 -4.93
CA LEU A 73 7.04 -5.48 -3.98
C LEU A 73 6.80 -4.02 -3.58
N ARG A 74 7.79 -3.13 -3.73
CA ARG A 74 7.62 -1.69 -3.52
C ARG A 74 6.56 -1.12 -4.46
N ILE A 75 6.56 -1.57 -5.73
CA ILE A 75 5.55 -1.17 -6.71
C ILE A 75 4.15 -1.61 -6.25
N CYS A 76 4.03 -2.82 -5.71
CA CYS A 76 2.77 -3.31 -5.16
C CYS A 76 2.28 -2.44 -3.99
N LEU A 77 3.16 -2.11 -3.05
CA LEU A 77 2.83 -1.23 -1.91
C LEU A 77 2.41 0.18 -2.37
N ILE A 78 3.11 0.76 -3.33
CA ILE A 78 2.77 2.06 -3.89
C ILE A 78 1.40 2.01 -4.57
N GLN A 79 1.08 0.95 -5.30
CA GLN A 79 -0.25 0.77 -5.91
C GLN A 79 -1.36 0.68 -4.85
N ILE A 80 -1.12 -0.04 -3.75
CA ILE A 80 -2.07 -0.17 -2.64
C ILE A 80 -2.31 1.20 -2.00
N ALA A 81 -1.26 1.97 -1.71
CA ALA A 81 -1.36 3.31 -1.14
C ALA A 81 -2.06 4.29 -2.10
N SER A 82 -1.75 4.22 -3.39
CA SER A 82 -2.40 5.01 -4.44
C SER A 82 -3.90 4.73 -4.51
N ASP A 83 -4.30 3.46 -4.48
CA ASP A 83 -5.71 3.07 -4.45
C ASP A 83 -6.41 3.52 -3.17
N TYR A 84 -5.72 3.48 -2.03
CA TYR A 84 -6.24 4.01 -0.77
C TYR A 84 -6.52 5.52 -0.87
N ILE A 85 -5.54 6.32 -1.32
CA ILE A 85 -5.71 7.77 -1.51
C ILE A 85 -6.81 8.08 -2.53
N ARG A 86 -6.85 7.33 -3.64
CA ARG A 86 -7.90 7.48 -4.64
C ARG A 86 -9.30 7.26 -4.05
N ARG A 87 -9.47 6.28 -3.15
CA ARG A 87 -10.74 6.04 -2.44
C ARG A 87 -11.03 7.11 -1.39
N LEU A 88 -9.99 7.64 -0.73
CA LEU A 88 -10.11 8.67 0.31
C LEU A 88 -10.54 10.03 -0.26
N VAL A 89 -9.96 10.41 -1.40
CA VAL A 89 -10.14 11.75 -2.00
C VAL A 89 -11.16 11.73 -3.16
N GLY A 90 -11.35 10.58 -3.82
CA GLY A 90 -12.23 10.44 -4.96
C GLY A 90 -13.71 10.30 -4.60
N ASN A 91 -14.45 11.41 -4.58
CA ASN A 91 -15.92 11.42 -4.61
C ASN A 91 -16.47 10.99 -5.98
N HIS A 92 -16.21 9.74 -6.40
CA HIS A 92 -16.76 9.10 -7.60
C HIS A 92 -16.28 9.59 -8.99
N LYS A 93 -15.37 10.56 -9.08
CA LYS A 93 -14.63 10.84 -10.33
C LYS A 93 -13.32 10.05 -10.36
N LYS A 94 -13.00 9.44 -11.52
CA LYS A 94 -11.68 8.83 -11.75
C LYS A 94 -10.63 9.93 -11.55
N MET A 95 -9.84 9.81 -10.50
CA MET A 95 -8.76 10.74 -10.18
C MET A 95 -7.43 10.00 -10.33
N GLU A 96 -6.56 10.57 -11.14
CA GLU A 96 -5.20 10.05 -11.32
C GLU A 96 -4.36 10.40 -10.10
N CYS A 97 -3.70 9.39 -9.54
CA CYS A 97 -2.71 9.56 -8.49
C CYS A 97 -1.33 9.50 -9.15
N LYS A 98 -0.50 10.53 -8.97
CA LYS A 98 0.87 10.54 -9.50
C LYS A 98 1.84 10.16 -8.39
N ILE A 99 2.76 9.26 -8.71
CA ILE A 99 3.84 8.87 -7.81
C ILE A 99 5.02 9.78 -8.12
N LEU A 100 5.46 10.56 -7.13
CA LEU A 100 6.55 11.49 -7.27
C LEU A 100 7.78 10.98 -6.50
N PRO A 101 8.97 11.00 -7.12
CA PRO A 101 10.22 10.92 -6.37
C PRO A 101 10.31 12.08 -5.37
N LEU A 102 10.82 11.82 -4.16
CA LEU A 102 11.01 12.86 -3.13
C LEU A 102 11.76 14.10 -3.64
N HIS A 103 12.78 13.89 -4.47
CA HIS A 103 13.60 14.98 -5.00
C HIS A 103 12.80 15.96 -5.87
N THR A 104 11.68 15.52 -6.46
CA THR A 104 10.84 16.38 -7.32
C THR A 104 10.07 17.42 -6.50
N ILE A 105 9.79 17.15 -5.23
CA ILE A 105 9.04 18.06 -4.33
C ILE A 105 9.95 19.16 -3.76
N ILE A 106 11.23 18.84 -3.53
CA ILE A 106 12.21 19.80 -3.00
C ILE A 106 12.40 21.00 -3.95
N HIS A 107 12.13 20.83 -5.25
CA HIS A 107 12.23 21.89 -6.26
C HIS A 107 10.95 22.71 -6.49
N CYS A 108 9.86 22.46 -5.75
CA CYS A 108 8.61 23.21 -5.87
C CYS A 108 8.52 24.43 -4.92
N ASN A 109 9.63 24.83 -4.27
CA ASN A 109 9.72 26.03 -3.44
C ASN A 109 10.34 27.21 -4.18
#